data_AF-A0A813HJH9-F1
#
_entry.id   AF-A0A813HJH9-F1
#
_cell.length_a   1.000
_cell.length_b   1.000
_cell.length_c   1.000
_cell.angle_alpha   90.00
_cell.angle_beta   90.00
_cell.angle_gamma   90.00
#
_symmetry.space_group_name_H-M   'P 1'
#
loop_
_entity.id
_entity.type
_entity.pdbx_description
1 polymer ?
#
loop_
_entity_poly.entity_id
_entity_poly.type
_entity_poly.pdbx_seq_one_letter_code
_entity_poly.pdbx_strand_id
1 'polypeptide(L)'
;AKGDHVDTPMAMVQAIEDSHDLPTICWAASGLTCLLHTSPSEIPAHAAAVIVQRFAQLPGAERRPLPGAAREAASALLGVLAELMLISEEACALLRARLVAEAAAKDRAWTLMLMELVAVPAGEGAHEGGAAFVHACRTLELLVRGDEELAKALHQQRLLAAVGQRLLAGTTGGERDLRTGKAPEELPGTSWQPFANAAVVLIDALVSEQDPDRFSIANPELFRPVWMRYHRPEPVVDGCIAALERSLFREGGAMVASQLHVAGLRALTQLARLSKDQAERILLSNGPSIGVEVMRLAGYHEEATSVSLVFLVQISGGAFAHKGLKAAGADVAAKTAATRFPRSQAVQDTAAKVVAACSDLKVTGRA
;
A
#
# COMPACT_ATOMS: atom_id res chain seq x y z
N ALA A 1 -11.32 -46.68 14.55
CA ALA A 1 -12.12 -46.48 13.33
C ALA A 1 -13.21 -45.45 13.63
N LYS A 2 -13.59 -44.65 12.63
CA LYS A 2 -14.22 -43.31 12.69
C LYS A 2 -13.15 -42.22 12.69
N GLY A 3 -12.54 -41.86 11.57
CA GLY A 3 -13.05 -41.82 10.20
C GLY A 3 -12.66 -40.43 9.71
N ASP A 4 -11.86 -40.38 8.65
CA ASP A 4 -11.42 -39.16 8.00
C ASP A 4 -12.64 -38.30 7.68
N HIS A 5 -12.99 -37.36 8.56
CA HIS A 5 -13.77 -36.21 8.15
C HIS A 5 -12.82 -35.38 7.30
N VAL A 6 -12.82 -35.67 6.00
CA VAL A 6 -12.38 -34.68 5.03
C VAL A 6 -13.35 -33.52 5.22
N ASP A 7 -12.90 -32.49 5.93
CA ASP A 7 -13.69 -31.30 6.13
C ASP A 7 -13.94 -30.66 4.77
N THR A 8 -15.15 -30.86 4.25
CA THR A 8 -15.54 -30.34 2.94
C THR A 8 -15.52 -28.82 2.95
N PRO A 9 -15.28 -28.14 1.81
CA PRO A 9 -15.39 -26.69 1.71
C PRO A 9 -16.69 -26.13 2.29
N MET A 10 -17.81 -26.82 2.07
CA MET A 10 -19.12 -26.46 2.63
C MET A 10 -19.14 -26.51 4.15
N ALA A 11 -18.56 -27.55 4.75
CA ALA A 11 -18.48 -27.67 6.21
C ALA A 11 -17.66 -26.54 6.84
N MET A 12 -16.58 -26.11 6.18
CA MET A 12 -15.78 -24.97 6.64
C MET A 12 -16.56 -23.65 6.56
N VAL A 13 -17.28 -23.40 5.47
CA VAL A 13 -18.13 -22.20 5.33
C VAL A 13 -19.23 -22.19 6.39
N GLN A 14 -19.90 -23.33 6.62
CA GLN A 14 -20.92 -23.46 7.66
C GLN A 14 -20.35 -23.24 9.06
N ALA A 15 -19.15 -23.76 9.35
CA ALA A 15 -18.48 -23.54 10.63
C ALA A 15 -18.12 -22.06 10.85
N ILE A 16 -17.74 -21.34 9.78
CA ILE A 16 -17.53 -19.88 9.85
C ILE A 16 -18.85 -19.16 10.15
N GLU A 17 -19.94 -19.55 9.48
CA GLU A 17 -21.25 -18.92 9.61
C GLU A 17 -21.85 -19.11 11.02
N ASP A 18 -21.88 -20.34 11.51
CA ASP A 18 -22.62 -20.71 12.72
C ASP A 18 -21.82 -20.52 14.01
N SER A 19 -20.48 -20.50 13.94
CA SER A 19 -19.65 -20.50 15.14
C SER A 19 -19.53 -19.11 15.77
N HIS A 20 -19.77 -19.04 17.08
CA HIS A 20 -19.43 -17.90 17.93
C HIS A 20 -18.03 -18.01 18.58
N ASP A 21 -17.39 -19.16 18.43
CA ASP A 21 -16.08 -19.46 19.01
C ASP A 21 -14.94 -19.03 18.04
N LEU A 22 -14.10 -18.09 18.49
CA LEU A 22 -13.03 -17.50 17.67
C LEU A 22 -12.00 -18.53 17.18
N PRO A 23 -11.49 -19.47 18.02
CA PRO A 23 -10.64 -20.57 17.55
C PRO A 23 -11.26 -21.40 16.43
N THR A 24 -12.55 -21.75 16.54
CA THR A 24 -13.26 -22.51 15.51
C THR A 24 -13.32 -21.73 14.19
N ILE A 25 -13.58 -20.42 14.24
CA ILE A 25 -13.57 -19.56 13.05
C ILE A 25 -12.17 -19.53 12.43
N CYS A 26 -11.12 -19.36 13.23
CA CYS A 26 -9.73 -19.36 12.76
C CYS A 26 -9.36 -20.68 12.06
N TRP A 27 -9.72 -21.81 12.68
CA TRP A 27 -9.48 -23.14 12.12
C TRP A 27 -10.21 -23.33 10.80
N ALA A 28 -11.50 -23.01 10.74
CA ALA A 28 -12.31 -23.16 9.54
C ALA A 28 -11.82 -22.26 8.40
N ALA A 29 -11.48 -21.00 8.70
CA ALA A 29 -10.91 -20.08 7.73
C ALA A 29 -9.55 -20.57 7.20
N SER A 30 -8.65 -21.05 8.07
CA SER A 30 -7.36 -21.60 7.66
C SER A 30 -7.51 -22.85 6.79
N GLY A 31 -8.44 -23.74 7.15
CA GLY A 31 -8.78 -24.91 6.35
C GLY A 31 -9.33 -24.54 4.98
N LEU A 32 -10.19 -23.52 4.91
CA LEU A 32 -10.74 -23.01 3.66
C LEU A 32 -9.66 -22.40 2.76
N THR A 33 -8.67 -21.70 3.33
CA THR A 33 -7.48 -21.23 2.58
C THR A 33 -6.71 -22.38 1.94
N CYS A 34 -6.47 -23.48 2.67
CA CYS A 34 -5.82 -24.66 2.11
C CYS A 34 -6.64 -25.26 0.95
N LEU A 35 -7.96 -25.36 1.11
CA LEU A 35 -8.87 -25.89 0.09
C LEU A 35 -8.95 -24.99 -1.15
N LEU A 36 -8.83 -23.67 -1.01
CA LEU A 36 -8.74 -22.73 -2.13
C LEU A 36 -7.54 -23.02 -3.05
N HIS A 37 -6.43 -23.49 -2.47
CA HIS A 37 -5.23 -23.83 -3.25
C HIS A 37 -5.30 -25.24 -3.87
N THR A 38 -6.04 -26.18 -3.28
CA THR A 38 -6.08 -27.57 -3.78
C THR A 38 -7.31 -27.88 -4.65
N SER A 39 -8.47 -27.31 -4.31
CA SER A 39 -9.77 -27.59 -4.94
C SER A 39 -10.64 -26.33 -5.08
N PRO A 40 -10.17 -25.27 -5.80
CA PRO A 40 -10.89 -24.00 -5.90
C PRO A 40 -12.30 -24.12 -6.49
N SER A 41 -12.55 -25.10 -7.37
CA SER A 41 -13.86 -25.34 -7.98
C SER A 41 -14.92 -25.88 -7.01
N GLU A 42 -14.50 -26.38 -5.84
CA GLU A 42 -15.42 -26.93 -4.84
C GLU A 42 -15.86 -25.88 -3.80
N ILE A 43 -15.28 -24.68 -3.87
CA ILE A 43 -15.60 -23.61 -2.92
C ILE A 43 -17.00 -23.05 -3.23
N PRO A 44 -17.91 -23.00 -2.25
CA PRO A 44 -19.26 -22.49 -2.47
C PRO A 44 -19.25 -21.03 -2.94
N ALA A 45 -20.06 -20.70 -3.95
CA ALA A 45 -20.13 -19.33 -4.50
C ALA A 45 -20.50 -18.26 -3.45
N HIS A 46 -21.29 -18.63 -2.43
CA HIS A 46 -21.71 -17.74 -1.36
C HIS A 46 -20.67 -17.54 -0.24
N ALA A 47 -19.52 -18.22 -0.29
CA ALA A 47 -18.51 -18.18 0.77
C ALA A 47 -18.03 -16.74 1.07
N ALA A 48 -17.79 -15.92 0.04
CA ALA A 48 -17.36 -14.53 0.22
C ALA A 48 -18.40 -13.71 1.01
N ALA A 49 -19.69 -13.91 0.75
CA ALA A 49 -20.76 -13.21 1.45
C ALA A 49 -20.84 -13.59 2.94
N VAL A 50 -20.73 -14.91 3.23
CA VAL A 50 -20.69 -15.45 4.59
C VAL A 50 -19.50 -14.91 5.36
N ILE A 51 -18.30 -14.95 4.76
CA ILE A 51 -17.07 -14.48 5.41
C ILE A 51 -17.15 -12.99 5.73
N VAL A 52 -17.64 -12.15 4.82
CA VAL A 52 -17.83 -10.71 5.11
C VAL A 52 -18.84 -10.48 6.22
N GLN A 53 -19.98 -11.18 6.17
CA GLN A 53 -20.99 -11.06 7.22
C GLN A 53 -20.40 -11.46 8.57
N ARG A 54 -19.66 -12.57 8.62
CA ARG A 54 -19.04 -13.05 9.86
C ARG A 54 -17.96 -12.10 10.35
N PHE A 55 -17.13 -11.58 9.46
CA PHE A 55 -16.11 -10.59 9.78
C PHE A 55 -16.71 -9.33 10.42
N ALA A 56 -17.81 -8.83 9.88
CA ALA A 56 -18.54 -7.68 10.45
C ALA A 56 -19.19 -7.99 11.81
N GLN A 57 -19.42 -9.26 12.12
CA GLN A 57 -20.09 -9.76 13.34
C GLN A 57 -19.13 -10.46 14.31
N LEU A 58 -17.82 -10.22 14.19
CA LEU A 58 -16.84 -10.84 15.09
C LEU A 58 -17.12 -10.44 16.55
N PRO A 59 -17.10 -11.41 17.49
CA PRO A 59 -17.24 -11.14 18.91
C PRO A 59 -16.25 -10.06 19.38
N GLY A 60 -16.77 -8.99 20.00
CA GLY A 60 -15.96 -7.86 20.45
C GLY A 60 -15.75 -6.75 19.42
N ALA A 61 -16.45 -6.77 18.28
CA ALA A 61 -16.51 -5.69 17.30
C ALA A 61 -16.77 -4.29 17.90
N GLU A 62 -17.53 -4.24 18.99
CA GLU A 62 -17.85 -2.98 19.69
C GLU A 62 -16.72 -2.49 20.61
N ARG A 63 -15.74 -3.35 20.93
CA ARG A 63 -14.57 -2.98 21.71
C ARG A 63 -13.48 -2.47 20.79
N ARG A 64 -13.04 -1.24 21.03
CA ARG A 64 -11.92 -0.60 20.32
C ARG A 64 -10.82 -0.27 21.34
N PRO A 65 -9.62 -0.86 21.23
CA PRO A 65 -9.17 -1.79 20.19
C PRO A 65 -9.85 -3.17 20.21
N LEU A 66 -9.94 -3.83 19.03
CA LEU A 66 -10.34 -5.23 18.92
C LEU A 66 -9.44 -6.15 19.79
N PRO A 67 -10.02 -7.10 20.55
CA PRO A 67 -9.25 -8.09 21.31
C PRO A 67 -8.34 -8.95 20.42
N GLY A 68 -7.22 -9.44 20.97
CA GLY A 68 -6.23 -10.25 20.24
C GLY A 68 -6.82 -11.44 19.48
N ALA A 69 -7.62 -12.27 20.15
CA ALA A 69 -8.28 -13.42 19.52
C ALA A 69 -9.24 -13.01 18.37
N ALA A 70 -9.92 -11.87 18.50
CA ALA A 70 -10.79 -11.36 17.44
C ALA A 70 -9.97 -10.84 16.25
N ARG A 71 -8.79 -10.25 16.49
CA ARG A 71 -7.85 -9.86 15.43
C ARG A 71 -7.28 -11.06 14.69
N GLU A 72 -7.00 -12.17 15.38
CA GLU A 72 -6.56 -13.41 14.74
C GLU A 72 -7.65 -14.00 13.83
N ALA A 73 -8.90 -14.07 14.32
CA ALA A 73 -10.03 -14.50 13.49
C ALA A 73 -10.25 -13.57 12.30
N ALA A 74 -10.19 -12.25 12.51
CA ALA A 74 -10.24 -11.25 11.45
C ALA A 74 -9.14 -11.47 10.41
N SER A 75 -7.90 -11.72 10.85
CA SER A 75 -6.76 -12.02 9.98
C SER A 75 -7.01 -13.24 9.12
N ALA A 76 -7.49 -14.33 9.71
CA ALA A 76 -7.79 -15.57 8.99
C ALA A 76 -8.90 -15.37 7.95
N LEU A 77 -10.01 -14.71 8.32
CA LEU A 77 -11.12 -14.41 7.42
C LEU A 77 -10.70 -13.51 6.25
N LEU A 78 -9.92 -12.47 6.51
CA LEU A 78 -9.39 -11.57 5.47
C LEU A 78 -8.38 -12.29 4.56
N GLY A 79 -7.61 -13.23 5.10
CA GLY A 79 -6.75 -14.12 4.31
C GLY A 79 -7.56 -14.91 3.28
N VAL A 80 -8.65 -15.55 3.72
CA VAL A 80 -9.55 -16.29 2.82
C VAL A 80 -10.18 -15.37 1.76
N LEU A 81 -10.64 -14.17 2.14
CA LEU A 81 -11.21 -13.21 1.18
C LEU A 81 -10.20 -12.78 0.12
N ALA A 82 -8.95 -12.51 0.52
CA ALA A 82 -7.90 -12.14 -0.41
C ALA A 82 -7.65 -13.25 -1.44
N GLU A 83 -7.56 -14.51 -1.01
CA GLU A 83 -7.39 -15.65 -1.92
C GLU A 83 -8.61 -15.87 -2.82
N LEU A 84 -9.84 -15.74 -2.28
CA LEU A 84 -11.07 -15.82 -3.06
C LEU A 84 -11.10 -14.79 -4.20
N MET A 85 -10.70 -13.54 -3.93
CA MET A 85 -10.66 -12.48 -4.95
C MET A 85 -9.61 -12.73 -6.03
N LEU A 86 -8.53 -13.46 -5.72
CA LEU A 86 -7.50 -13.81 -6.69
C LEU A 86 -7.96 -14.90 -7.66
N ILE A 87 -8.85 -15.80 -7.22
CA ILE A 87 -9.35 -16.91 -8.05
C ILE A 87 -10.75 -16.67 -8.64
N SER A 88 -11.51 -15.71 -8.12
CA SER A 88 -12.89 -15.43 -8.54
C SER A 88 -13.14 -13.92 -8.71
N GLU A 89 -13.27 -13.50 -9.97
CA GLU A 89 -13.64 -12.12 -10.33
C GLU A 89 -15.04 -11.77 -9.82
N GLU A 90 -15.96 -12.74 -9.80
CA GLU A 90 -17.31 -12.58 -9.26
C GLU A 90 -17.28 -12.23 -7.76
N ALA A 91 -16.45 -12.93 -6.98
CA ALA A 91 -16.25 -12.62 -5.56
C ALA A 91 -15.69 -11.20 -5.39
N CYS A 92 -14.69 -10.81 -6.18
CA CYS A 92 -14.14 -9.46 -6.15
C CYS A 92 -15.20 -8.39 -6.46
N ALA A 93 -15.99 -8.59 -7.53
CA ALA A 93 -17.06 -7.69 -7.92
C ALA A 93 -18.16 -7.55 -6.85
N LEU A 94 -18.57 -8.68 -6.24
CA LEU A 94 -19.54 -8.71 -5.15
C LEU A 94 -19.04 -7.88 -3.95
N LEU A 95 -17.78 -8.08 -3.56
CA LEU A 95 -17.16 -7.40 -2.43
C LEU A 95 -17.01 -5.90 -2.69
N ARG A 96 -16.60 -5.50 -3.91
CA ARG A 96 -16.57 -4.08 -4.32
C ARG A 96 -17.94 -3.44 -4.22
N ALA A 97 -18.95 -4.07 -4.82
CA ALA A 97 -20.32 -3.56 -4.81
C ALA A 97 -20.84 -3.37 -3.38
N ARG A 98 -20.57 -4.34 -2.49
CA ARG A 98 -20.95 -4.24 -1.09
C ARG A 98 -20.22 -3.10 -0.36
N LEU A 99 -18.93 -2.90 -0.59
CA LEU A 99 -18.16 -1.86 0.08
C LEU A 99 -18.58 -0.45 -0.37
N VAL A 100 -18.86 -0.29 -1.67
CA VAL A 100 -19.43 0.95 -2.24
C VAL A 100 -20.82 1.23 -1.65
N ALA A 101 -21.68 0.21 -1.54
CA ALA A 101 -23.00 0.35 -0.95
C ALA A 101 -22.93 0.77 0.53
N GLU A 102 -22.03 0.18 1.32
CA GLU A 102 -21.81 0.59 2.71
C GLU A 102 -21.28 2.02 2.83
N ALA A 103 -20.39 2.47 1.94
CA ALA A 103 -19.90 3.84 1.96
C ALA A 103 -21.04 4.88 1.82
N ALA A 104 -22.11 4.54 1.11
CA ALA A 104 -23.30 5.38 0.97
C ALA A 104 -24.34 5.18 2.09
N ALA A 105 -24.35 4.01 2.75
CA ALA A 105 -25.33 3.64 3.75
C ALA A 105 -25.00 4.16 5.16
N LYS A 106 -25.97 4.04 6.08
CA LYS A 106 -25.77 4.25 7.52
C LYS A 106 -25.16 3.03 8.20
N ASP A 107 -25.45 1.83 7.72
CA ASP A 107 -24.84 0.59 8.18
C ASP A 107 -23.51 0.40 7.44
N ARG A 108 -22.42 0.42 8.21
CA ARG A 108 -21.02 0.40 7.71
C ARG A 108 -20.19 -0.63 8.46
N ALA A 109 -20.81 -1.68 8.97
CA ALA A 109 -20.16 -2.61 9.89
C ALA A 109 -18.86 -3.21 9.31
N TRP A 110 -18.86 -3.63 8.05
CA TRP A 110 -17.67 -4.18 7.41
C TRP A 110 -16.61 -3.11 7.18
N THR A 111 -17.00 -1.96 6.66
CA THR A 111 -16.07 -0.85 6.39
C THR A 111 -15.42 -0.36 7.68
N LEU A 112 -16.19 -0.19 8.76
CA LEU A 112 -15.70 0.25 10.07
C LEU A 112 -14.72 -0.77 10.66
N MET A 113 -14.97 -2.07 10.46
CA MET A 113 -14.07 -3.13 10.91
C MET A 113 -12.74 -3.13 10.16
N LEU A 114 -12.76 -2.95 8.83
CA LEU A 114 -11.55 -2.78 8.02
C LEU A 114 -10.77 -1.53 8.46
N MET A 115 -11.47 -0.42 8.65
CA MET A 115 -10.88 0.83 9.13
C MET A 115 -10.28 0.68 10.53
N GLU A 116 -10.91 -0.05 11.45
CA GLU A 116 -10.35 -0.34 12.77
C GLU A 116 -9.00 -1.08 12.65
N LEU A 117 -8.94 -2.12 11.80
CA LEU A 117 -7.70 -2.89 11.61
C LEU A 117 -6.57 -2.06 11.00
N VAL A 118 -6.89 -1.06 10.15
CA VAL A 118 -5.90 -0.20 9.48
C VAL A 118 -5.58 1.07 10.27
N ALA A 119 -6.52 1.63 11.02
CA ALA A 119 -6.41 2.96 11.63
C ALA A 119 -6.00 2.95 13.11
N VAL A 120 -6.11 1.82 13.83
CA VAL A 120 -5.67 1.76 15.23
C VAL A 120 -4.18 2.11 15.29
N PRO A 121 -3.78 3.17 16.02
CA PRO A 121 -2.38 3.51 16.17
C PRO A 121 -1.66 2.35 16.86
N ALA A 122 -0.45 2.06 16.39
CA ALA A 122 0.44 1.15 17.10
C ALA A 122 0.65 1.71 18.52
N GLY A 123 -0.01 1.11 19.52
CA GLY A 123 0.38 1.30 20.91
C GLY A 123 1.75 0.67 21.17
N GLU A 124 2.13 0.54 22.44
CA GLU A 124 3.40 -0.09 22.86
C GLU A 124 3.61 -1.52 22.28
N GLY A 125 2.57 -2.13 21.71
CA GLY A 125 2.67 -3.31 20.86
C GLY A 125 2.31 -3.03 19.39
N ALA A 126 3.15 -2.32 18.63
CA ALA A 126 3.06 -2.23 17.16
C ALA A 126 2.98 -3.61 16.45
N HIS A 127 3.38 -4.65 17.19
CA HIS A 127 3.40 -6.05 16.76
C HIS A 127 2.11 -6.83 17.08
N GLU A 128 1.24 -6.36 17.98
CA GLU A 128 0.00 -7.05 18.33
C GLU A 128 -1.04 -6.88 17.21
N GLY A 129 -1.21 -7.91 16.38
CA GLY A 129 -2.15 -7.91 15.25
C GLY A 129 -1.55 -7.47 13.90
N GLY A 130 -0.22 -7.56 13.75
CA GLY A 130 0.45 -7.24 12.48
C GLY A 130 -0.09 -8.02 11.27
N ALA A 131 -0.45 -9.30 11.46
CA ALA A 131 -1.05 -10.12 10.40
C ALA A 131 -2.42 -9.59 9.95
N ALA A 132 -3.30 -9.24 10.90
CA ALA A 132 -4.62 -8.68 10.59
C ALA A 132 -4.53 -7.38 9.79
N PHE A 133 -3.57 -6.51 10.14
CA PHE A 133 -3.28 -5.30 9.37
C PHE A 133 -2.81 -5.62 7.94
N VAL A 134 -1.88 -6.56 7.79
CA VAL A 134 -1.36 -6.98 6.47
C VAL A 134 -2.48 -7.52 5.59
N HIS A 135 -3.33 -8.41 6.11
CA HIS A 135 -4.45 -8.97 5.36
C HIS A 135 -5.54 -7.93 5.08
N ALA A 136 -5.80 -6.98 5.99
CA ALA A 136 -6.71 -5.87 5.73
C ALA A 136 -6.18 -4.98 4.59
N CYS A 137 -4.90 -4.63 4.60
CA CYS A 137 -4.28 -3.84 3.54
C CYS A 137 -4.32 -4.57 2.20
N ARG A 138 -4.00 -5.86 2.18
CA ARG A 138 -4.07 -6.69 0.97
C ARG A 138 -5.49 -6.81 0.41
N THR A 139 -6.48 -7.03 1.28
CA THR A 139 -7.89 -7.11 0.89
C THR A 139 -8.35 -5.78 0.27
N LEU A 140 -8.06 -4.66 0.93
CA LEU A 140 -8.40 -3.34 0.43
C LEU A 140 -7.69 -3.01 -0.88
N GLU A 141 -6.43 -3.40 -1.05
CA GLU A 141 -5.70 -3.17 -2.28
C GLU A 141 -6.31 -3.93 -3.47
N LEU A 142 -6.65 -5.21 -3.29
CA LEU A 142 -7.33 -6.00 -4.32
C LEU A 142 -8.69 -5.39 -4.71
N LEU A 143 -9.43 -4.88 -3.73
CA LEU A 143 -10.71 -4.23 -3.97
C LEU A 143 -10.56 -2.89 -4.69
N VAL A 144 -9.58 -2.06 -4.31
CA VAL A 144 -9.41 -0.70 -4.85
C VAL A 144 -8.85 -0.70 -6.27
N ARG A 145 -7.96 -1.63 -6.60
CA ARG A 145 -7.24 -1.61 -7.88
C ARG A 145 -8.19 -1.70 -9.08
N GLY A 146 -8.23 -0.65 -9.90
CA GLY A 146 -9.12 -0.51 -11.04
C GLY A 146 -10.56 -0.09 -10.71
N ASP A 147 -10.84 0.34 -9.47
CA ASP A 147 -12.16 0.83 -9.04
C ASP A 147 -12.05 2.28 -8.48
N GLU A 148 -12.21 3.25 -9.38
CA GLU A 148 -12.07 4.67 -9.09
C GLU A 148 -13.12 5.19 -8.08
N GLU A 149 -14.35 4.64 -8.11
CA GLU A 149 -15.44 5.03 -7.21
C GLU A 149 -15.19 4.52 -5.79
N LEU A 150 -14.74 3.28 -5.65
CA LEU A 150 -14.36 2.75 -4.36
C LEU A 150 -13.14 3.48 -3.78
N ALA A 151 -12.12 3.75 -4.60
CA ALA A 151 -10.96 4.54 -4.17
C ALA A 151 -11.39 5.91 -3.62
N LYS A 152 -12.28 6.60 -4.33
CA LYS A 152 -12.88 7.88 -3.90
C LYS A 152 -13.63 7.74 -2.58
N ALA A 153 -14.48 6.72 -2.43
CA ALA A 153 -15.22 6.46 -1.20
C ALA A 153 -14.30 6.24 0.01
N LEU A 154 -13.23 5.45 -0.15
CA LEU A 154 -12.26 5.20 0.91
C LEU A 154 -11.41 6.43 1.24
N HIS A 155 -11.09 7.28 0.25
CA HIS A 155 -10.45 8.57 0.50
C HIS A 155 -11.33 9.50 1.35
N GLN A 156 -12.64 9.54 1.11
CA GLN A 156 -13.58 10.31 1.94
C GLN A 156 -13.62 9.79 3.40
N GLN A 157 -13.34 8.50 3.59
CA GLN A 157 -13.19 7.88 4.92
C GLN A 157 -11.78 8.01 5.52
N ARG A 158 -10.91 8.79 4.90
CA ARG A 158 -9.55 9.08 5.39
C ARG A 158 -8.61 7.86 5.44
N LEU A 159 -8.91 6.79 4.70
CA LEU A 159 -8.10 5.56 4.70
C LEU A 159 -6.63 5.83 4.38
N LEU A 160 -6.35 6.64 3.36
CA LEU A 160 -4.99 6.98 2.94
C LEU A 160 -4.18 7.63 4.08
N ALA A 161 -4.79 8.54 4.84
CA ALA A 161 -4.13 9.18 5.97
C ALA A 161 -3.90 8.20 7.12
N ALA A 162 -4.88 7.33 7.41
CA ALA A 162 -4.78 6.32 8.45
C ALA A 162 -3.65 5.31 8.17
N VAL A 163 -3.58 4.77 6.94
CA VAL A 163 -2.52 3.83 6.56
C VAL A 163 -1.14 4.51 6.54
N GLY A 164 -1.05 5.78 6.10
CA GLY A 164 0.21 6.54 6.13
C GLY A 164 0.71 6.79 7.55
N GLN A 165 -0.17 7.21 8.47
CA GLN A 165 0.17 7.38 9.88
C GLN A 165 0.61 6.07 10.52
N ARG A 166 -0.09 4.97 10.23
CA ARG A 166 0.27 3.66 10.76
C ARG A 166 1.58 3.14 10.18
N LEU A 167 1.85 3.36 8.91
CA LEU A 167 3.13 3.05 8.28
C LEU A 167 4.27 3.83 8.94
N LEU A 168 4.08 5.14 9.14
CA LEU A 168 5.05 6.00 9.81
C LEU A 168 5.31 5.51 11.23
N ALA A 169 4.25 5.27 12.02
CA ALA A 169 4.35 4.75 13.37
C ALA A 169 5.05 3.38 13.44
N GLY A 170 4.66 2.44 12.57
CA GLY A 170 5.25 1.12 12.51
C GLY A 170 6.67 1.08 11.94
N THR A 171 7.16 2.17 11.35
CA THR A 171 8.52 2.26 10.81
C THR A 171 9.45 3.07 11.70
N THR A 172 8.94 4.13 12.34
CA THR A 172 9.71 5.13 13.10
C THR A 172 9.17 5.41 14.50
N GLY A 173 8.27 4.59 15.05
CA GLY A 173 7.70 4.85 16.39
C GLY A 173 6.79 6.07 16.48
N GLY A 174 6.43 6.71 15.36
CA GLY A 174 5.41 7.77 15.28
C GLY A 174 5.96 9.18 15.11
N GLU A 175 7.27 9.37 15.30
CA GLU A 175 7.94 10.63 15.07
C GLU A 175 9.01 10.47 13.97
N ARG A 176 9.06 11.44 13.07
CA ARG A 176 10.15 11.56 12.11
C ARG A 176 10.59 13.01 12.08
N ASP A 177 11.78 13.26 12.61
CA ASP A 177 12.44 14.54 12.38
C ASP A 177 13.09 14.53 11.00
N LEU A 178 12.41 15.14 10.04
CA LEU A 178 12.88 15.31 8.67
C LEU A 178 14.20 16.09 8.57
N ARG A 179 14.56 16.88 9.60
CA ARG A 179 15.80 17.66 9.61
C ARG A 179 17.02 16.85 10.04
N THR A 180 16.84 15.95 11.00
CA THR A 180 17.96 15.16 11.53
C THR A 180 18.07 13.79 10.87
N GLY A 181 17.01 13.29 10.24
CA GLY A 181 16.98 11.98 9.59
C GLY A 181 17.25 10.82 10.56
N LYS A 182 17.30 11.09 11.88
CA LYS A 182 17.62 10.09 12.89
C LYS A 182 16.43 9.16 13.08
N ALA A 183 16.70 7.86 12.99
CA ALA A 183 15.77 6.83 13.39
C ALA A 183 15.56 6.88 14.91
N PRO A 184 14.44 6.37 15.43
CA PRO A 184 14.41 5.89 16.80
C PRO A 184 15.50 4.86 17.03
N GLU A 185 16.10 4.85 18.21
CA GLU A 185 17.15 3.90 18.59
C GLU A 185 16.59 2.46 18.67
N GLU A 186 15.30 2.31 19.00
CA GLU A 186 14.60 1.04 19.01
C GLU A 186 13.68 0.93 17.79
N LEU A 187 14.13 0.17 16.79
CA LEU A 187 13.32 -0.15 15.63
C LEU A 187 12.40 -1.34 15.95
N PRO A 188 11.13 -1.33 15.51
CA PRO A 188 10.24 -2.47 15.69
C PRO A 188 10.87 -3.75 15.10
N GLY A 189 10.60 -4.91 15.68
CA GLY A 189 11.24 -6.18 15.32
C GLY A 189 11.10 -6.62 13.84
N THR A 190 11.58 -7.81 13.52
CA THR A 190 11.71 -8.34 12.14
C THR A 190 10.40 -8.44 11.34
N SER A 191 9.23 -8.28 11.98
CA SER A 191 7.92 -8.29 11.33
C SER A 191 7.56 -6.99 10.60
N TRP A 192 8.40 -5.96 10.62
CA TRP A 192 8.11 -4.67 10.00
C TRP A 192 8.05 -4.71 8.46
N GLN A 193 8.83 -5.59 7.79
CA GLN A 193 8.93 -5.54 6.33
C GLN A 193 7.63 -6.00 5.63
N PRO A 194 6.99 -7.13 6.00
CA PRO A 194 5.67 -7.50 5.46
C PRO A 194 4.61 -6.43 5.75
N PHE A 195 4.65 -5.84 6.95
CA PHE A 195 3.78 -4.73 7.36
C PHE A 195 3.95 -3.51 6.45
N ALA A 196 5.19 -3.06 6.23
CA ALA A 196 5.49 -1.91 5.39
C ALA A 196 5.13 -2.18 3.93
N ASN A 197 5.42 -3.39 3.42
CA ASN A 197 5.06 -3.78 2.07
C ASN A 197 3.54 -3.70 1.85
N ALA A 198 2.74 -4.29 2.75
CA ALA A 198 1.28 -4.27 2.62
C ALA A 198 0.72 -2.85 2.67
N ALA A 199 1.22 -2.02 3.59
CA ALA A 199 0.81 -0.62 3.71
C ALA A 199 1.15 0.19 2.44
N VAL A 200 2.38 0.08 1.95
CA VAL A 200 2.85 0.82 0.78
C VAL A 200 2.14 0.37 -0.50
N VAL A 201 1.85 -0.92 -0.65
CA VAL A 201 1.10 -1.45 -1.79
C VAL A 201 -0.35 -0.95 -1.79
N LEU A 202 -1.00 -0.88 -0.62
CA LEU A 202 -2.31 -0.23 -0.50
C LEU A 202 -2.25 1.27 -0.81
N ILE A 203 -1.24 1.97 -0.30
CA ILE A 203 -1.04 3.40 -0.61
C ILE A 203 -0.87 3.60 -2.12
N ASP A 204 -0.03 2.79 -2.78
CA ASP A 204 0.19 2.84 -4.23
C ASP A 204 -1.12 2.67 -5.00
N ALA A 205 -1.94 1.68 -4.62
CA ALA A 205 -3.26 1.49 -5.23
C ALA A 205 -4.16 2.73 -5.03
N LEU A 206 -4.29 3.23 -3.80
CA LEU A 206 -5.13 4.38 -3.47
C LEU A 206 -4.71 5.64 -4.23
N VAL A 207 -3.41 5.94 -4.37
CA VAL A 207 -2.95 7.16 -5.06
C VAL A 207 -2.85 7.00 -6.58
N SER A 208 -2.85 5.77 -7.09
CA SER A 208 -2.79 5.49 -8.53
C SER A 208 -4.16 5.52 -9.20
N GLU A 209 -5.23 5.17 -8.48
CA GLU A 209 -6.58 5.29 -9.00
C GLU A 209 -6.92 6.76 -9.26
N GLN A 210 -7.33 7.04 -10.48
CA GLN A 210 -7.67 8.39 -10.88
C GLN A 210 -9.05 8.74 -10.32
N ASP A 211 -9.19 9.93 -9.76
CA ASP A 211 -10.47 10.36 -9.20
C ASP A 211 -11.46 10.67 -10.34
N PRO A 212 -12.68 10.11 -10.31
CA PRO A 212 -13.67 10.24 -11.38
C PRO A 212 -14.12 11.70 -11.57
N ASP A 213 -13.98 12.55 -10.53
CA ASP A 213 -14.31 13.97 -10.63
C ASP A 213 -13.41 14.72 -11.61
N ARG A 214 -12.29 14.13 -12.08
CA ARG A 214 -11.41 14.75 -13.09
C ARG A 214 -12.12 15.11 -14.38
N PHE A 215 -13.17 14.36 -14.73
CA PHE A 215 -13.96 14.61 -15.94
C PHE A 215 -14.97 15.75 -15.77
N SER A 216 -15.25 16.18 -14.54
CA SER A 216 -16.19 17.27 -14.24
C SER A 216 -15.59 18.67 -14.31
N ILE A 217 -14.25 18.79 -14.43
CA ILE A 217 -13.55 20.07 -14.40
C ILE A 217 -13.09 20.47 -15.80
N ALA A 218 -13.44 21.70 -16.21
CA ALA A 218 -13.07 22.22 -17.53
C ALA A 218 -11.56 22.45 -17.70
N ASN A 219 -10.82 22.75 -16.62
CA ASN A 219 -9.37 22.87 -16.62
C ASN A 219 -8.71 21.74 -15.79
N PRO A 220 -8.03 20.79 -16.45
CA PRO A 220 -7.32 19.69 -15.79
C PRO A 220 -6.25 20.14 -14.78
N GLU A 221 -5.64 21.32 -14.98
CA GLU A 221 -4.61 21.84 -14.07
C GLU A 221 -5.17 22.29 -12.71
N LEU A 222 -6.46 22.59 -12.66
CA LEU A 222 -7.16 22.94 -11.41
C LEU A 222 -7.66 21.69 -10.66
N PHE A 223 -7.53 20.52 -11.28
CA PHE A 223 -7.99 19.28 -10.68
C PHE A 223 -7.19 18.95 -9.43
N ARG A 224 -7.90 18.85 -8.30
CA ARG A 224 -7.37 18.34 -7.05
C ARG A 224 -8.11 17.06 -6.68
N PRO A 225 -7.41 15.91 -6.63
CA PRO A 225 -7.97 14.66 -6.14
C PRO A 225 -8.63 14.82 -4.77
N VAL A 226 -9.68 14.04 -4.51
CA VAL A 226 -10.42 14.00 -3.25
C VAL A 226 -9.47 13.88 -2.04
N TRP A 227 -8.47 13.02 -2.11
CA TRP A 227 -7.53 12.85 -0.99
C TRP A 227 -6.72 14.12 -0.67
N MET A 228 -6.47 15.02 -1.64
CA MET A 228 -5.82 16.31 -1.39
C MET A 228 -6.74 17.32 -0.70
N ARG A 229 -8.07 17.17 -0.85
CA ARG A 229 -9.05 18.14 -0.32
C ARG A 229 -9.26 17.97 1.17
N TYR A 230 -9.24 16.73 1.64
CA TYR A 230 -9.58 16.41 3.03
C TYR A 230 -8.37 16.31 3.94
N HIS A 231 -7.18 15.99 3.41
CA HIS A 231 -6.00 15.69 4.24
C HIS A 231 -4.69 16.22 3.68
N ARG A 232 -3.76 16.49 4.60
CA ARG A 232 -2.34 16.66 4.27
C ARG A 232 -1.71 15.28 4.13
N PRO A 233 -1.19 14.89 2.96
CA PRO A 233 -0.57 13.58 2.74
C PRO A 233 0.84 13.46 3.37
N GLU A 234 1.19 14.37 4.30
CA GLU A 234 2.51 14.41 4.95
C GLU A 234 2.87 13.07 5.61
N PRO A 235 2.01 12.43 6.43
CA PRO A 235 2.35 11.13 7.04
C PRO A 235 2.55 10.01 6.00
N VAL A 236 1.89 10.11 4.85
CA VAL A 236 2.00 9.13 3.75
C VAL A 236 3.39 9.24 3.12
N VAL A 237 3.80 10.45 2.74
CA VAL A 237 5.13 10.71 2.19
C VAL A 237 6.20 10.32 3.19
N ASP A 238 6.06 10.74 4.45
CA ASP A 238 7.07 10.48 5.47
C ASP A 238 7.18 8.99 5.79
N GLY A 239 6.04 8.27 5.88
CA GLY A 239 5.98 6.84 6.10
C GLY A 239 6.60 6.05 4.95
N CYS A 240 6.28 6.38 3.70
CA CYS A 240 6.86 5.74 2.51
C CYS A 240 8.38 5.96 2.45
N ILE A 241 8.86 7.20 2.63
CA ILE A 241 10.30 7.49 2.61
C ILE A 241 11.00 6.75 3.76
N ALA A 242 10.45 6.75 4.98
CA ALA A 242 11.03 6.03 6.10
C ALA A 242 11.12 4.52 5.86
N ALA A 243 10.09 3.90 5.29
CA ALA A 243 10.07 2.47 4.99
C ALA A 243 11.12 2.10 3.92
N LEU A 244 11.24 2.93 2.88
CA LEU A 244 12.25 2.77 1.84
C LEU A 244 13.67 2.98 2.39
N GLU A 245 13.88 4.01 3.22
CA GLU A 245 15.18 4.26 3.86
C GLU A 245 15.61 3.10 4.75
N ARG A 246 14.69 2.58 5.56
CA ARG A 246 14.96 1.45 6.44
C ARG A 246 15.36 0.21 5.64
N SER A 247 14.61 -0.08 4.57
CA SER A 247 14.88 -1.22 3.67
C SER A 247 16.20 -1.10 2.92
N LEU A 248 16.54 0.10 2.44
CA LEU A 248 17.69 0.31 1.56
C LEU A 248 19.00 0.57 2.31
N PHE A 249 18.96 1.29 3.43
CA PHE A 249 20.16 1.84 4.05
C PHE A 249 20.47 1.32 5.46
N ARG A 250 19.52 0.72 6.18
CA ARG A 250 19.70 0.39 7.61
C ARG A 250 19.81 -1.10 7.91
N GLU A 251 18.88 -1.91 7.42
CA GLU A 251 18.81 -3.33 7.77
C GLU A 251 19.60 -4.23 6.81
N GLY A 252 20.91 -3.96 6.70
CA GLY A 252 21.80 -4.70 5.80
C GLY A 252 21.64 -4.37 4.32
N GLY A 253 20.67 -3.53 3.98
CA GLY A 253 20.36 -3.11 2.61
C GLY A 253 19.70 -4.22 1.80
N ALA A 254 18.85 -3.81 0.85
CA ALA A 254 18.31 -4.75 -0.10
C ALA A 254 19.38 -5.12 -1.14
N MET A 255 19.46 -6.39 -1.52
CA MET A 255 20.30 -6.82 -2.64
C MET A 255 19.56 -6.71 -3.98
N VAL A 256 18.24 -6.88 -3.95
CA VAL A 256 17.34 -6.85 -5.11
C VAL A 256 16.18 -5.91 -4.86
N ALA A 257 15.67 -5.30 -5.93
CA ALA A 257 14.46 -4.50 -5.83
C ALA A 257 13.28 -5.40 -5.42
N SER A 258 12.56 -4.96 -4.40
CA SER A 258 11.37 -5.64 -3.87
C SER A 258 10.10 -4.88 -4.24
N GLN A 259 8.94 -5.51 -4.03
CA GLN A 259 7.64 -4.86 -4.24
C GLN A 259 7.49 -3.58 -3.40
N LEU A 260 8.05 -3.54 -2.18
CA LEU A 260 8.07 -2.36 -1.32
C LEU A 260 8.75 -1.17 -2.03
N HIS A 261 9.88 -1.41 -2.73
CA HIS A 261 10.60 -0.36 -3.44
C HIS A 261 9.82 0.16 -4.63
N VAL A 262 9.29 -0.75 -5.46
CA VAL A 262 8.55 -0.39 -6.67
C VAL A 262 7.25 0.35 -6.32
N ALA A 263 6.44 -0.21 -5.42
CA ALA A 263 5.18 0.41 -4.98
C ALA A 263 5.44 1.73 -4.24
N GLY A 264 6.48 1.81 -3.40
CA GLY A 264 6.82 3.02 -2.68
C GLY A 264 7.23 4.16 -3.60
N LEU A 265 8.06 3.89 -4.61
CA LEU A 265 8.45 4.89 -5.59
C LEU A 265 7.28 5.30 -6.49
N ARG A 266 6.40 4.38 -6.90
CA ARG A 266 5.17 4.72 -7.65
C ARG A 266 4.25 5.62 -6.83
N ALA A 267 3.98 5.26 -5.58
CA ALA A 267 3.17 6.07 -4.69
C ALA A 267 3.73 7.50 -4.54
N LEU A 268 5.03 7.63 -4.24
CA LEU A 268 5.69 8.93 -4.11
C LEU A 268 5.70 9.72 -5.42
N THR A 269 5.83 9.03 -6.57
CA THR A 269 5.73 9.64 -7.90
C THR A 269 4.35 10.27 -8.11
N GLN A 270 3.27 9.55 -7.77
CA GLN A 270 1.91 10.07 -7.90
C GLN A 270 1.67 11.27 -6.98
N LEU A 271 2.12 11.19 -5.74
CA LEU A 271 2.03 12.28 -4.76
C LEU A 271 2.79 13.53 -5.23
N ALA A 272 4.01 13.36 -5.74
CA ALA A 272 4.82 14.45 -6.29
C ALA A 272 4.17 15.09 -7.54
N ARG A 273 3.64 14.27 -8.44
CA ARG A 273 2.96 14.73 -9.66
C ARG A 273 1.75 15.60 -9.35
N LEU A 274 0.98 15.23 -8.32
CA LEU A 274 -0.30 15.87 -7.98
C LEU A 274 -0.14 17.02 -6.98
N SER A 275 1.00 17.11 -6.28
CA SER A 275 1.27 18.16 -5.31
C SER A 275 2.73 18.63 -5.30
N LYS A 276 2.94 19.89 -5.69
CA LYS A 276 4.26 20.54 -5.67
C LYS A 276 4.87 20.54 -4.27
N ASP A 277 4.07 20.79 -3.24
CA ASP A 277 4.52 20.80 -1.84
C ASP A 277 5.05 19.41 -1.44
N GLN A 278 4.44 18.33 -1.94
CA GLN A 278 4.93 16.97 -1.68
C GLN A 278 6.18 16.66 -2.50
N ALA A 279 6.25 17.08 -3.75
CA ALA A 279 7.47 16.95 -4.55
C ALA A 279 8.66 17.64 -3.87
N GLU A 280 8.46 18.86 -3.36
CA GLU A 280 9.47 19.60 -2.60
C GLU A 280 9.83 18.89 -1.28
N ARG A 281 8.84 18.39 -0.53
CA ARG A 281 9.10 17.61 0.69
C ARG A 281 9.94 16.36 0.42
N ILE A 282 9.63 15.61 -0.63
CA ILE A 282 10.38 14.41 -1.04
C ILE A 282 11.81 14.79 -1.42
N LEU A 283 11.97 15.88 -2.16
CA LEU A 283 13.27 16.40 -2.60
C LEU A 283 14.15 16.86 -1.43
N LEU A 284 13.56 17.55 -0.44
CA LEU A 284 14.25 18.01 0.77
C LEU A 284 14.56 16.87 1.76
N SER A 285 13.90 15.73 1.59
CA SER A 285 14.20 14.49 2.32
C SER A 285 15.27 13.68 1.57
N ASN A 286 15.46 12.40 1.91
CA ASN A 286 16.37 11.52 1.19
C ASN A 286 15.79 10.93 -0.13
N GLY A 287 14.72 11.53 -0.67
CA GLY A 287 14.01 11.04 -1.85
C GLY A 287 14.92 10.76 -3.05
N PRO A 288 15.76 11.72 -3.49
CA PRO A 288 16.71 11.51 -4.57
C PRO A 288 17.62 10.29 -4.38
N SER A 289 18.20 10.13 -3.18
CA SER A 289 19.10 9.01 -2.88
C SER A 289 18.38 7.68 -2.91
N ILE A 290 17.12 7.60 -2.44
CA ILE A 290 16.30 6.39 -2.50
C ILE A 290 16.10 5.96 -3.97
N GLY A 291 15.72 6.89 -4.85
CA GLY A 291 15.52 6.58 -6.27
C GLY A 291 16.80 6.09 -6.94
N VAL A 292 17.94 6.70 -6.60
CA VAL A 292 19.27 6.28 -7.08
C VAL A 292 19.64 4.90 -6.56
N GLU A 293 19.42 4.62 -5.28
CA GLU A 293 19.82 3.35 -4.67
C GLU A 293 19.03 2.18 -5.26
N VAL A 294 17.72 2.34 -5.48
CA VAL A 294 16.90 1.31 -6.15
C VAL A 294 17.43 0.97 -7.55
N MET A 295 17.96 1.93 -8.31
CA MET A 295 18.58 1.65 -9.62
C MET A 295 19.91 0.91 -9.52
N ARG A 296 20.60 1.02 -8.38
CA ARG A 296 21.91 0.39 -8.13
C ARG A 296 21.81 -1.05 -7.66
N LEU A 297 20.64 -1.49 -7.16
CA LEU A 297 20.42 -2.85 -6.68
C LEU A 297 20.85 -3.93 -7.69
N ALA A 298 21.47 -4.98 -7.17
CA ALA A 298 22.06 -6.08 -7.92
C ALA A 298 20.97 -7.06 -8.38
N GLY A 299 20.21 -6.68 -9.40
CA GLY A 299 19.15 -7.54 -9.96
C GLY A 299 18.59 -7.11 -11.32
N TYR A 300 19.18 -6.08 -11.96
CA TYR A 300 18.81 -5.56 -13.28
C TYR A 300 17.31 -5.62 -13.62
N HIS A 301 16.46 -5.13 -12.72
CA HIS A 301 15.03 -5.11 -12.93
C HIS A 301 14.64 -3.85 -13.72
N GLU A 302 14.26 -4.02 -14.99
CA GLU A 302 13.88 -2.91 -15.88
C GLU A 302 12.73 -2.09 -15.29
N GLU A 303 11.72 -2.76 -14.72
CA GLU A 303 10.58 -2.08 -14.08
C GLU A 303 11.01 -1.17 -12.93
N ALA A 304 11.84 -1.66 -11.99
CA ALA A 304 12.31 -0.86 -10.87
C ALA A 304 13.15 0.32 -11.35
N THR A 305 13.98 0.10 -12.38
CA THR A 305 14.77 1.17 -13.01
C THR A 305 13.87 2.22 -13.65
N SER A 306 12.86 1.80 -14.42
CA SER A 306 11.90 2.70 -15.06
C SER A 306 11.12 3.51 -14.03
N VAL A 307 10.62 2.86 -12.97
CA VAL A 307 9.89 3.53 -11.88
C VAL A 307 10.79 4.54 -11.16
N SER A 308 12.04 4.18 -10.84
CA SER A 308 13.00 5.12 -10.23
C SER A 308 13.29 6.32 -11.11
N LEU A 309 13.47 6.14 -12.42
CA LEU A 309 13.71 7.24 -13.35
C LEU A 309 12.51 8.18 -13.42
N VAL A 310 11.29 7.65 -13.55
CA VAL A 310 10.07 8.45 -13.58
C VAL A 310 9.91 9.22 -12.26
N PHE A 311 10.15 8.56 -11.13
CA PHE A 311 10.14 9.19 -9.81
C PHE A 311 11.09 10.39 -9.74
N LEU A 312 12.35 10.22 -10.13
CA LEU A 312 13.36 11.28 -10.11
C LEU A 312 12.98 12.46 -11.02
N VAL A 313 12.36 12.20 -12.19
CA VAL A 313 11.83 13.25 -13.05
C VAL A 313 10.68 14.00 -12.38
N GLN A 314 9.75 13.32 -11.71
CA GLN A 314 8.60 14.01 -11.10
C GLN A 314 9.01 14.94 -9.96
N ILE A 315 10.00 14.55 -9.14
CA ILE A 315 10.49 15.40 -8.05
C ILE A 315 11.44 16.52 -8.55
N SER A 316 11.81 16.53 -9.83
CA SER A 316 12.76 17.50 -10.38
C SER A 316 12.15 18.87 -10.69
N GLY A 317 10.82 19.03 -10.55
CA GLY A 317 10.12 20.28 -10.88
C GLY A 317 10.30 21.42 -9.87
N GLY A 318 10.89 21.15 -8.70
CA GLY A 318 11.07 22.12 -7.62
C GLY A 318 12.25 23.08 -7.81
N ALA A 319 12.20 24.22 -7.12
CA ALA A 319 13.35 25.11 -7.03
C ALA A 319 14.53 24.36 -6.39
N PHE A 320 15.74 24.52 -6.95
CA PHE A 320 16.97 23.87 -6.49
C PHE A 320 17.00 22.33 -6.60
N ALA A 321 16.04 21.69 -7.29
CA ALA A 321 16.02 20.24 -7.47
C ALA A 321 17.29 19.69 -8.12
N HIS A 322 17.90 20.44 -9.06
CA HIS A 322 19.16 20.08 -9.69
C HIS A 322 20.28 19.82 -8.67
N LYS A 323 20.35 20.58 -7.56
CA LYS A 323 21.40 20.40 -6.54
C LYS A 323 21.20 19.10 -5.78
N GLY A 324 19.97 18.83 -5.34
CA GLY A 324 19.63 17.62 -4.60
C GLY A 324 19.84 16.36 -5.45
N LEU A 325 19.34 16.36 -6.69
CA LEU A 325 19.50 15.24 -7.62
C LEU A 325 20.97 14.98 -7.96
N LYS A 326 21.74 16.04 -8.22
CA LYS A 326 23.17 15.92 -8.52
C LYS A 326 23.97 15.44 -7.32
N ALA A 327 23.67 15.92 -6.11
CA ALA A 327 24.31 15.47 -4.88
C ALA A 327 24.06 13.97 -4.61
N ALA A 328 22.86 13.47 -4.94
CA ALA A 328 22.54 12.05 -4.87
C ALA A 328 23.19 11.19 -5.98
N GLY A 329 23.81 11.82 -7.00
CA GLY A 329 24.40 11.13 -8.14
C GLY A 329 23.37 10.59 -9.15
N ALA A 330 22.21 11.24 -9.26
CA ALA A 330 21.13 10.81 -10.14
C ALA A 330 21.50 10.83 -11.64
N ASP A 331 22.36 11.75 -12.06
CA ASP A 331 22.84 11.82 -13.45
C ASP A 331 23.71 10.61 -13.83
N VAL A 332 24.64 10.22 -12.94
CA VAL A 332 25.50 9.05 -13.14
C VAL A 332 24.66 7.77 -13.15
N ALA A 333 23.73 7.65 -12.21
CA ALA A 333 22.83 6.49 -12.13
C ALA A 333 21.93 6.39 -13.38
N ALA A 334 21.38 7.51 -13.85
CA ALA A 334 20.55 7.55 -15.07
C ALA A 334 21.34 7.16 -16.33
N LYS A 335 22.58 7.67 -16.49
CA LYS A 335 23.46 7.26 -17.60
C LYS A 335 23.78 5.77 -17.54
N THR A 336 24.05 5.25 -16.33
CA THR A 336 24.30 3.82 -16.12
C THR A 336 23.07 2.98 -16.49
N ALA A 337 21.87 3.41 -16.09
CA ALA A 337 20.62 2.77 -16.46
C ALA A 337 20.38 2.76 -17.97
N ALA A 338 20.65 3.87 -18.66
CA ALA A 338 20.56 3.97 -20.12
C ALA A 338 21.54 2.99 -20.81
N THR A 339 22.78 2.94 -20.38
CA THR A 339 23.77 1.97 -20.93
C THR A 339 23.35 0.52 -20.66
N ARG A 340 22.75 0.25 -19.50
CA ARG A 340 22.30 -1.08 -19.09
C ARG A 340 21.08 -1.58 -19.88
N PHE A 341 20.15 -0.70 -20.23
CA PHE A 341 18.92 -1.02 -20.97
C PHE A 341 18.85 -0.31 -22.34
N PRO A 342 19.76 -0.61 -23.28
CA PRO A 342 19.88 0.13 -24.54
C PRO A 342 18.68 -0.05 -25.47
N ARG A 343 17.89 -1.12 -25.29
CA ARG A 343 16.70 -1.42 -26.11
C ARG A 343 15.41 -0.83 -25.54
N SER A 344 15.43 -0.33 -24.31
CA SER A 344 14.24 0.21 -23.66
C SER A 344 14.14 1.71 -23.92
N GLN A 345 13.36 2.09 -24.93
CA GLN A 345 13.17 3.49 -25.30
C GLN A 345 12.65 4.32 -24.11
N ALA A 346 11.75 3.75 -23.30
CA ALA A 346 11.22 4.40 -22.10
C ALA A 346 12.33 4.72 -21.08
N VAL A 347 13.27 3.80 -20.86
CA VAL A 347 14.43 4.03 -19.98
C VAL A 347 15.36 5.07 -20.58
N GLN A 348 15.66 5.01 -21.89
CA GLN A 348 16.51 6.00 -22.56
C GLN A 348 15.96 7.42 -22.42
N ASP A 349 14.69 7.62 -22.79
CA ASP A 349 14.04 8.93 -22.79
C ASP A 349 13.94 9.50 -21.38
N THR A 350 13.60 8.65 -20.40
CA THR A 350 13.44 9.09 -19.00
C THR A 350 14.80 9.35 -18.34
N ALA A 351 15.82 8.54 -18.64
CA ALA A 351 17.19 8.79 -18.18
C ALA A 351 17.74 10.11 -18.71
N ALA A 352 17.50 10.43 -19.99
CA ALA A 352 17.89 11.70 -20.59
C ALA A 352 17.24 12.90 -19.86
N LYS A 353 15.96 12.78 -19.48
CA LYS A 353 15.25 13.80 -18.68
C LYS A 353 15.87 14.00 -17.29
N VAL A 354 16.25 12.92 -16.61
CA VAL A 354 16.96 13.00 -15.31
C VAL A 354 18.31 13.71 -15.46
N VAL A 355 19.11 13.34 -16.48
CA VAL A 355 20.40 13.98 -16.75
C VAL A 355 20.24 15.48 -17.05
N ALA A 356 19.22 15.84 -17.83
CA ALA A 356 18.89 17.24 -18.10
C ALA A 356 18.50 17.98 -16.81
N ALA A 357 17.68 17.38 -15.95
CA ALA A 357 17.25 17.97 -14.68
C ALA A 357 18.40 18.17 -13.66
N CYS A 358 19.44 17.33 -13.71
CA CYS A 358 20.66 17.50 -12.91
C CYS A 358 21.59 18.61 -13.43
N SER A 359 21.39 19.06 -14.67
CA SER A 359 22.17 20.12 -15.28
C SER A 359 21.53 21.45 -14.90
N ASP A 360 22.32 22.40 -14.38
CA ASP A 360 21.88 23.73 -13.94
C ASP A 360 21.43 24.64 -15.12
N LEU A 361 21.16 24.03 -16.27
CA LEU A 361 20.59 24.67 -17.44
C LEU A 361 19.16 25.02 -17.10
N LYS A 362 18.99 26.19 -16.50
CA LYS A 362 17.77 26.98 -16.61
C LYS A 362 17.35 26.98 -18.09
N VAL A 363 16.43 26.09 -18.45
CA VAL A 363 15.56 26.32 -19.60
C VAL A 363 14.60 27.42 -19.16
N THR A 364 15.13 28.65 -19.07
CA THR A 364 14.35 29.89 -19.12
C THR A 364 13.86 30.05 -20.54
N GLY A 365 12.93 29.17 -20.92
CA GLY A 365 12.33 29.10 -22.24
C GLY A 365 10.98 28.41 -22.13
N ARG A 366 10.06 29.00 -21.36
CA ARG A 366 8.63 28.80 -21.62
C ARG A 366 8.22 29.85 -22.64
N ALA A 367 7.82 29.35 -23.81
CA ALA A 367 7.02 30.04 -24.80
C ALA A 367 5.59 30.27 -24.28
#